data_AF-A0A523ES62-F1
#
_entry.id   AF-A0A523ES62-F1
#
_cell.length_a   1.000
_cell.length_b   1.000
_cell.length_c   1.000
_cell.angle_alpha   90.00
_cell.angle_beta   90.00
_cell.angle_gamma   90.00
#
_symmetry.space_group_name_H-M   'P 1'
#
loop_
_entity.id
_entity.type
_entity.pdbx_description
1 polymer ?
#
loop_
_entity_poly.entity_id
_entity_poly.type
_entity_poly.pdbx_seq_one_letter_code
_entity_poly.pdbx_strand_id
1 'polypeptide(L)'
;QPDRRERGDAEQDRSAFDAAGHGCAEPPPHPGGMPNSENTDKNNVQPPACPCAEPSKPTPALLDLQGPGPRFVMTVLDRAQQVYPLRIQSAVKALDLRARSAGYTMIELLMVVTIIGLLATIAVPLYSGAINKSHRSVLIHGAGELHRSFMRYYLDQGVFPSTSSPADRAMNLQTLAPLSTGGYFRHVDSFTHKLENGEIQNYDSPNIGGADTQFWATINSARQPGFVLLIAHTNDLPIDRGTWYDGIYYVTADGIEPVKETK
;
A
#
# COMPACT_ATOMS: atom_id res chain seq x y z
N GLN A 1 -34.99 47.00 31.34
CA GLN A 1 -35.17 47.91 32.49
C GLN A 1 -35.54 47.06 33.70
N PRO A 2 -34.92 47.23 34.88
CA PRO A 2 -33.65 47.95 35.15
C PRO A 2 -32.46 47.12 34.56
N ASP A 3 -31.23 46.97 35.08
CA ASP A 3 -30.51 47.54 36.24
C ASP A 3 -28.98 47.59 35.98
N ARG A 4 -28.25 48.20 36.92
CA ARG A 4 -26.84 48.01 37.32
C ARG A 4 -25.68 48.18 36.34
N ARG A 5 -24.91 49.22 36.67
CA ARG A 5 -23.47 49.42 36.42
C ARG A 5 -22.64 48.44 37.27
N GLU A 6 -21.34 48.36 36.96
CA GLU A 6 -20.13 48.44 37.83
C GLU A 6 -19.03 47.48 37.31
N ARG A 7 -17.72 47.63 37.58
CA ARG A 7 -16.82 48.80 37.72
C ARG A 7 -15.41 48.23 37.99
N GLY A 8 -14.41 48.55 37.17
CA GLY A 8 -12.99 48.27 37.47
C GLY A 8 -12.59 46.78 37.43
N ASP A 9 -11.31 46.43 37.52
CA ASP A 9 -10.09 47.26 37.38
C ASP A 9 -8.91 46.39 36.86
N ALA A 10 -7.73 46.98 36.73
CA ALA A 10 -6.55 46.45 36.04
C ALA A 10 -5.98 45.11 36.55
N GLU A 11 -5.28 44.41 35.64
CA GLU A 11 -4.00 43.73 35.92
C GLU A 11 -3.07 43.99 34.72
N GLN A 12 -1.75 44.06 34.94
CA GLN A 12 -0.74 44.51 33.97
C GLN A 12 0.45 43.52 33.91
N ASP A 13 1.25 43.58 32.82
CA ASP A 13 2.52 42.84 32.61
C ASP A 13 2.28 41.34 32.25
N ARG A 14 2.83 40.74 31.17
CA ARG A 14 4.25 40.71 30.74
C ARG A 14 4.47 40.39 29.26
N SER A 15 5.67 40.77 28.78
CA SER A 15 6.49 40.19 27.67
C SER A 15 5.74 39.46 26.54
N ALA A 16 5.61 40.03 25.34
CA ALA A 16 6.67 40.30 24.35
C ALA A 16 7.36 39.05 23.76
N PHE A 17 7.11 38.81 22.47
CA PHE A 17 8.11 38.28 21.53
C PHE A 17 7.76 38.74 20.10
N ASP A 18 8.77 39.15 19.33
CA ASP A 18 8.60 39.64 17.95
C ASP A 18 8.44 38.49 16.93
N ALA A 19 7.76 38.76 15.80
CA ALA A 19 8.42 38.82 14.48
C ALA A 19 7.45 38.94 13.28
N ALA A 20 7.80 39.85 12.36
CA ALA A 20 7.63 39.78 10.91
C ALA A 20 6.35 39.14 10.30
N GLY A 21 5.39 39.98 9.91
CA GLY A 21 4.42 39.66 8.86
C GLY A 21 4.85 40.22 7.49
N HIS A 22 5.16 39.33 6.54
CA HIS A 22 5.26 39.63 5.10
C HIS A 22 4.67 38.43 4.33
N GLY A 23 3.97 38.59 3.21
CA GLY A 23 3.68 39.82 2.47
C GLY A 23 3.80 39.65 0.95
N CYS A 24 3.34 38.52 0.40
CA CYS A 24 3.48 38.21 -1.02
C CYS A 24 2.48 39.04 -1.86
N ALA A 25 3.00 39.85 -2.77
CA ALA A 25 2.20 40.66 -3.70
C ALA A 25 2.11 40.02 -5.10
N GLU A 26 1.01 40.27 -5.79
CA GLU A 26 0.75 39.79 -7.15
C GLU A 26 1.48 40.65 -8.22
N PRO A 27 1.90 40.05 -9.36
CA PRO A 27 2.41 40.80 -10.50
C PRO A 27 1.26 41.35 -11.40
N PRO A 28 1.43 42.54 -12.02
CA PRO A 28 0.39 43.17 -12.85
C PRO A 28 0.27 42.57 -14.27
N PRO A 29 -0.86 42.78 -14.98
CA PRO A 29 -1.10 42.24 -16.31
C PRO A 29 -0.40 43.00 -17.44
N HIS A 30 -0.02 42.29 -18.51
CA HIS A 30 0.49 42.87 -19.76
C HIS A 30 -0.63 43.04 -20.82
N PRO A 31 -0.64 44.15 -21.59
CA PRO A 31 -1.54 44.31 -22.74
C PRO A 31 -1.04 43.53 -23.97
N GLY A 32 -1.96 43.11 -24.84
CA GLY A 32 -1.67 42.24 -25.98
C GLY A 32 -1.24 42.95 -27.28
N GLY A 33 -0.68 42.17 -28.21
CA GLY A 33 -0.35 42.59 -29.57
C GLY A 33 -0.01 41.40 -30.48
N MET A 34 -0.49 41.44 -31.73
CA MET A 34 -0.22 40.51 -32.82
C MET A 34 -0.46 41.25 -34.16
N PRO A 35 0.04 40.75 -35.31
CA PRO A 35 1.09 39.75 -35.54
C PRO A 35 2.28 40.34 -36.33
N ASN A 36 3.25 39.52 -36.76
CA ASN A 36 3.82 39.53 -38.12
C ASN A 36 4.81 38.36 -38.36
N SER A 37 5.51 38.36 -39.50
CA SER A 37 5.99 37.19 -40.25
C SER A 37 7.41 36.68 -39.94
N GLU A 38 7.75 35.59 -40.63
CA GLU A 38 9.11 35.15 -41.04
C GLU A 38 10.09 34.62 -39.97
N ASN A 39 9.95 33.32 -39.71
CA ASN A 39 10.92 32.33 -40.20
C ASN A 39 12.41 32.75 -40.21
N THR A 40 13.17 32.39 -39.17
CA THR A 40 14.53 31.88 -39.40
C THR A 40 14.97 30.89 -38.33
N ASP A 41 15.65 29.83 -38.78
CA ASP A 41 16.37 28.84 -37.97
C ASP A 41 17.53 29.48 -37.16
N LYS A 42 17.63 29.14 -35.87
CA LYS A 42 18.91 28.92 -35.18
C LYS A 42 18.74 28.14 -33.86
N ASN A 43 19.60 27.16 -33.70
CA ASN A 43 19.85 26.44 -32.44
C ASN A 43 20.47 27.35 -31.36
N ASN A 44 20.46 26.84 -30.12
CA ASN A 44 21.18 27.32 -28.93
C ASN A 44 20.59 28.55 -28.19
N VAL A 45 19.67 28.28 -27.26
CA VAL A 45 19.45 29.12 -26.06
C VAL A 45 19.51 28.23 -24.82
N GLN A 46 20.62 28.33 -24.10
CA GLN A 46 20.79 27.74 -22.76
C GLN A 46 19.82 28.43 -21.77
N PRO A 47 19.10 27.70 -20.88
CA PRO A 47 18.32 28.34 -19.83
C PRO A 47 19.24 29.11 -18.85
N PRO A 48 18.83 30.29 -18.36
CA PRO A 48 19.67 31.10 -17.47
C PRO A 48 19.87 30.40 -16.11
N ALA A 49 21.12 30.30 -15.68
CA ALA A 49 21.47 29.69 -14.40
C ALA A 49 21.17 30.63 -13.22
N CYS A 50 20.37 30.18 -12.26
CA CYS A 50 20.18 30.87 -10.99
C CYS A 50 21.38 30.62 -10.05
N PRO A 51 22.06 31.67 -9.54
CA PRO A 51 23.17 31.51 -8.59
C PRO A 51 22.67 31.29 -7.15
N CYS A 52 22.05 30.14 -6.90
CA CYS A 52 21.69 29.71 -5.54
C CYS A 52 22.90 29.02 -4.89
N ALA A 53 23.69 29.77 -4.12
CA ALA A 53 24.84 29.21 -3.39
C ALA A 53 24.37 28.40 -2.16
N GLU A 54 24.48 27.08 -2.23
CA GLU A 54 24.20 26.21 -1.07
C GLU A 54 25.33 26.27 -0.02
N PRO A 55 25.02 26.36 1.30
CA PRO A 55 26.02 26.24 2.34
C PRO A 55 26.49 24.78 2.47
N SER A 56 27.74 24.52 2.13
CA SER A 56 28.35 23.19 2.16
C SER A 56 28.38 22.59 3.58
N LYS A 57 27.70 21.45 3.76
CA LYS A 57 27.81 20.66 4.98
C LYS A 57 29.14 19.88 4.98
N PRO A 58 29.85 19.76 6.13
CA PRO A 58 31.12 19.06 6.19
C PRO A 58 30.92 17.54 6.04
N THR A 59 31.59 16.94 5.05
CA THR A 59 31.73 15.49 4.91
C THR A 59 32.62 14.95 6.05
N PRO A 60 32.22 13.88 6.78
CA PRO A 60 33.10 13.25 7.75
C PRO A 60 34.31 12.60 7.06
N ALA A 61 35.50 12.74 7.66
CA ALA A 61 36.72 12.19 7.09
C ALA A 61 36.70 10.65 7.09
N LEU A 62 36.95 10.06 5.91
CA LEU A 62 37.11 8.61 5.73
C LEU A 62 38.51 8.21 6.21
N LEU A 63 38.59 7.29 7.18
CA LEU A 63 39.87 6.78 7.69
C LEU A 63 40.49 5.80 6.69
N ASP A 64 41.47 6.28 5.91
CA ASP A 64 42.07 5.54 4.79
C ASP A 64 42.96 4.37 5.27
N LEU A 65 42.46 3.14 5.15
CA LEU A 65 43.10 1.93 5.64
C LEU A 65 43.81 1.18 4.50
N GLN A 66 44.90 1.78 4.05
CA GLN A 66 45.56 1.48 2.78
C GLN A 66 46.38 0.17 2.80
N GLY A 67 45.75 -0.95 2.46
CA GLY A 67 46.38 -2.28 2.34
C GLY A 67 46.78 -2.66 0.90
N PRO A 68 48.05 -3.02 0.62
CA PRO A 68 48.47 -3.48 -0.70
C PRO A 68 47.96 -4.90 -1.02
N GLY A 69 47.59 -5.14 -2.29
CA GLY A 69 46.92 -6.37 -2.73
C GLY A 69 47.83 -7.61 -2.90
N PRO A 70 47.23 -8.80 -3.07
CA PRO A 70 47.94 -10.08 -3.00
C PRO A 70 48.68 -10.45 -4.31
N ARG A 71 50.00 -10.21 -4.37
CA ARG A 71 50.89 -10.77 -5.40
C ARG A 71 52.28 -11.10 -4.85
N PHE A 72 52.63 -12.40 -4.83
CA PHE A 72 53.95 -12.95 -4.43
C PHE A 72 54.33 -12.65 -2.95
N VAL A 73 55.31 -13.30 -2.31
CA VAL A 73 56.36 -14.23 -2.77
C VAL A 73 56.34 -15.53 -1.91
N MET A 74 56.68 -16.67 -2.51
CA MET A 74 56.96 -17.92 -1.80
C MET A 74 58.48 -18.11 -1.64
N THR A 75 59.05 -17.86 -0.46
CA THR A 75 60.49 -18.09 -0.19
C THR A 75 60.75 -18.71 1.19
N VAL A 76 60.97 -20.03 1.16
CA VAL A 76 61.98 -20.80 1.91
C VAL A 76 62.47 -20.24 3.25
N LEU A 77 62.14 -20.95 4.33
CA LEU A 77 63.12 -21.31 5.36
C LEU A 77 63.12 -22.84 5.53
N ASP A 78 64.25 -23.46 5.16
CA ASP A 78 64.54 -24.89 5.36
C ASP A 78 65.37 -25.09 6.63
N ARG A 79 65.40 -26.33 7.14
CA ARG A 79 66.23 -26.85 8.25
C ARG A 79 65.99 -26.31 9.67
N ALA A 80 65.19 -27.08 10.40
CA ALA A 80 65.69 -27.71 11.61
C ALA A 80 65.08 -29.12 11.80
N GLN A 81 65.85 -30.16 11.48
CA GLN A 81 65.71 -31.49 12.11
C GLN A 81 66.37 -31.41 13.52
N GLN A 82 66.13 -32.26 14.52
CA GLN A 82 65.53 -33.61 14.54
C GLN A 82 65.07 -33.98 15.99
N VAL A 83 64.74 -35.27 16.21
CA VAL A 83 64.48 -35.97 17.49
C VAL A 83 63.04 -35.71 18.03
N TYR A 84 62.19 -36.69 18.34
CA TYR A 84 62.42 -38.05 18.92
C TYR A 84 61.73 -39.20 18.13
N PRO A 85 62.31 -40.42 18.11
CA PRO A 85 61.68 -41.60 17.53
C PRO A 85 60.94 -42.46 18.58
N LEU A 86 59.62 -42.28 18.75
CA LEU A 86 58.78 -43.21 19.53
C LEU A 86 57.99 -44.16 18.63
N ARG A 87 58.53 -45.37 18.44
CA ARG A 87 58.02 -46.43 17.57
C ARG A 87 56.81 -47.17 18.18
N ILE A 88 55.67 -46.49 18.35
CA ILE A 88 54.42 -47.10 18.84
C ILE A 88 53.58 -47.66 17.66
N GLN A 89 54.14 -48.63 16.92
CA GLN A 89 53.39 -49.44 15.96
C GLN A 89 52.91 -50.76 16.59
N SER A 90 51.89 -50.72 17.45
CA SER A 90 51.22 -51.94 17.95
C SER A 90 49.86 -51.76 18.65
N ALA A 91 49.36 -50.53 18.90
CA ALA A 91 48.26 -50.31 19.85
C ALA A 91 46.99 -49.61 19.31
N VAL A 92 46.87 -49.33 18.00
CA VAL A 92 45.66 -48.70 17.40
C VAL A 92 44.94 -49.66 16.45
N LYS A 93 44.75 -50.91 16.89
CA LYS A 93 43.97 -51.93 16.17
C LYS A 93 42.76 -52.32 17.02
N ALA A 94 41.56 -52.19 16.44
CA ALA A 94 40.28 -52.57 17.04
C ALA A 94 39.81 -51.76 18.27
N LEU A 95 39.83 -50.42 18.17
CA LEU A 95 38.61 -49.66 18.47
C LEU A 95 37.85 -49.35 17.17
N ASP A 96 37.53 -50.43 16.44
CA ASP A 96 36.38 -50.44 15.53
C ASP A 96 35.13 -50.34 16.42
N LEU A 97 34.82 -49.11 16.84
CA LEU A 97 33.49 -48.74 17.28
C LEU A 97 32.59 -48.86 16.06
N ARG A 98 32.20 -50.11 15.75
CA ARG A 98 31.38 -50.46 14.59
C ARG A 98 30.28 -49.43 14.46
N ALA A 99 30.40 -48.59 13.44
CA ALA A 99 29.39 -47.61 13.10
C ALA A 99 28.14 -48.39 12.69
N ARG A 100 27.32 -48.74 13.69
CA ARG A 100 26.08 -49.48 13.50
C ARG A 100 25.25 -48.67 12.54
N SER A 101 25.16 -49.15 11.30
CA SER A 101 24.26 -48.62 10.28
C SER A 101 22.83 -48.90 10.74
N ALA A 102 22.35 -48.05 11.64
CA ALA A 102 21.03 -48.11 12.22
C ALA A 102 20.01 -47.76 11.14
N GLY A 103 19.53 -48.79 10.44
CA GLY A 103 18.37 -48.64 9.57
C GLY A 103 17.15 -48.30 10.42
N TYR A 104 16.43 -47.25 10.03
CA TYR A 104 15.12 -46.94 10.57
C TYR A 104 14.22 -48.17 10.49
N THR A 105 13.46 -48.43 11.56
CA THR A 105 12.55 -49.58 11.54
C THR A 105 11.31 -49.25 10.71
N MET A 106 10.72 -50.25 10.05
CA MET A 106 9.47 -50.03 9.29
C MET A 106 8.33 -49.54 10.17
N ILE A 107 8.29 -49.95 11.45
CA ILE A 107 7.28 -49.51 12.43
C ILE A 107 7.46 -48.04 12.86
N GLU A 108 8.71 -47.58 12.97
CA GLU A 108 9.06 -46.19 13.32
C GLU A 108 8.66 -45.22 12.21
N LEU A 109 8.93 -45.55 10.94
CA LEU A 109 8.41 -44.78 9.80
C LEU A 109 6.88 -44.85 9.72
N LEU A 110 6.29 -46.04 9.92
CA LEU A 110 4.84 -46.25 9.88
C LEU A 110 4.11 -45.38 10.93
N MET A 111 4.52 -45.41 12.19
CA MET A 111 3.86 -44.61 13.22
C MET A 111 3.99 -43.10 12.98
N VAL A 112 5.14 -42.65 12.43
CA VAL A 112 5.37 -41.24 12.09
C VAL A 112 4.43 -40.79 10.97
N VAL A 113 4.30 -41.53 9.87
CA VAL A 113 3.35 -41.16 8.80
C VAL A 113 1.89 -41.26 9.24
N THR A 114 1.54 -42.20 10.12
CA THR A 114 0.19 -42.30 10.71
C THR A 114 -0.14 -41.07 11.57
N ILE A 115 0.77 -40.63 12.45
CA ILE A 115 0.57 -39.44 13.30
C ILE A 115 0.50 -38.17 12.44
N ILE A 116 1.36 -38.02 11.44
CA ILE A 116 1.33 -36.88 10.50
C ILE A 116 0.01 -36.87 9.71
N GLY A 117 -0.47 -38.01 9.23
CA GLY A 117 -1.74 -38.11 8.50
C GLY A 117 -2.95 -37.73 9.36
N LEU A 118 -2.97 -38.16 10.63
CA LEU A 118 -4.01 -37.78 11.60
C LEU A 118 -4.03 -36.27 11.84
N LEU A 119 -2.86 -35.66 12.07
CA LEU A 119 -2.75 -34.21 12.29
C LEU A 119 -3.12 -33.41 11.04
N ALA A 120 -2.67 -33.84 9.85
CA ALA A 120 -2.98 -33.17 8.58
C ALA A 120 -4.49 -33.13 8.29
N THR A 121 -5.20 -34.22 8.60
CA THR A 121 -6.66 -34.34 8.41
C THR A 121 -7.44 -33.26 9.17
N ILE A 122 -6.96 -32.89 10.37
CA ILE A 122 -7.57 -31.84 11.20
C ILE A 122 -7.05 -30.44 10.81
N ALA A 123 -5.76 -30.32 10.50
CA ALA A 123 -5.12 -29.03 10.26
C ALA A 123 -5.55 -28.35 8.94
N VAL A 124 -5.71 -29.10 7.85
CA VAL A 124 -6.05 -28.56 6.52
C VAL A 124 -7.35 -27.75 6.50
N PRO A 125 -8.51 -28.24 6.99
CA PRO A 125 -9.76 -27.48 6.97
C PRO A 125 -9.75 -26.27 7.92
N LEU A 126 -9.03 -26.35 9.06
CA LEU A 126 -8.87 -25.22 9.97
C LEU A 126 -8.04 -24.09 9.32
N TYR A 127 -6.95 -24.44 8.63
CA TYR A 127 -6.09 -23.49 7.95
C TYR A 127 -6.79 -22.78 6.79
N SER A 128 -7.53 -23.52 5.94
CA SER A 128 -8.26 -22.90 4.82
C SER A 128 -9.35 -21.93 5.29
N GLY A 129 -10.03 -22.23 6.40
CA GLY A 129 -10.96 -21.31 7.05
C GLY A 129 -10.31 -20.01 7.52
N ALA A 130 -9.12 -20.08 8.14
CA ALA A 130 -8.37 -18.91 8.60
C ALA A 130 -7.91 -18.02 7.43
N ILE A 131 -7.38 -18.63 6.36
CA ILE A 131 -6.99 -17.93 5.12
C ILE A 131 -8.21 -17.30 4.43
N ASN A 132 -9.35 -17.99 4.40
CA ASN A 132 -10.58 -17.42 3.85
C ASN A 132 -11.10 -16.22 4.66
N LYS A 133 -10.95 -16.23 5.99
CA LYS A 133 -11.29 -15.07 6.84
C LYS A 133 -10.39 -13.87 6.56
N SER A 134 -9.08 -14.07 6.38
CA SER A 134 -8.16 -12.95 6.09
C SER A 134 -8.44 -12.33 4.71
N HIS A 135 -8.76 -13.13 3.69
CA HIS A 135 -9.16 -12.61 2.39
C HIS A 135 -10.46 -11.76 2.43
N ARG A 136 -11.48 -12.18 3.20
CA ARG A 136 -12.69 -11.38 3.41
C ARG A 136 -12.38 -10.04 4.08
N SER A 137 -11.57 -10.04 5.14
CA SER A 137 -11.12 -8.80 5.82
C SER A 137 -10.38 -7.86 4.85
N VAL A 138 -9.40 -8.36 4.09
CA VAL A 138 -8.65 -7.55 3.12
C VAL A 138 -9.56 -6.95 2.03
N LEU A 139 -10.56 -7.71 1.55
CA LEU A 139 -11.50 -7.23 0.54
C LEU A 139 -12.49 -6.19 1.11
N ILE A 140 -12.96 -6.38 2.35
CA ILE A 140 -13.78 -5.41 3.09
C ILE A 140 -13.03 -4.09 3.30
N HIS A 141 -11.76 -4.14 3.74
CA HIS A 141 -10.96 -2.92 3.92
C HIS A 141 -10.75 -2.17 2.60
N GLY A 142 -10.48 -2.90 1.49
CA GLY A 142 -10.39 -2.32 0.15
C GLY A 142 -11.72 -1.70 -0.34
N ALA A 143 -12.85 -2.37 -0.07
CA ALA A 143 -14.18 -1.84 -0.37
C ALA A 143 -14.48 -0.54 0.40
N GLY A 144 -14.05 -0.46 1.66
CA GLY A 144 -14.17 0.76 2.47
C GLY A 144 -13.24 1.88 2.03
N GLU A 145 -12.02 1.56 1.57
CA GLU A 145 -11.15 2.54 0.90
C GLU A 145 -11.81 3.06 -0.38
N LEU A 146 -12.33 2.18 -1.24
CA LEU A 146 -13.02 2.54 -2.49
C LEU A 146 -14.26 3.40 -2.24
N HIS A 147 -15.12 3.05 -1.27
CA HIS A 147 -16.24 3.88 -0.85
C HIS A 147 -15.79 5.29 -0.43
N ARG A 148 -14.75 5.38 0.42
CA ARG A 148 -14.16 6.67 0.83
C ARG A 148 -13.52 7.43 -0.34
N SER A 149 -13.04 6.75 -1.38
CA SER A 149 -12.54 7.37 -2.61
C SER A 149 -13.66 7.94 -3.48
N PHE A 150 -14.79 7.25 -3.61
CA PHE A 150 -16.01 7.82 -4.23
C PHE A 150 -16.51 9.05 -3.45
N MET A 151 -16.55 8.99 -2.11
CA MET A 151 -16.92 10.14 -1.26
C MET A 151 -16.01 11.37 -1.49
N ARG A 152 -14.69 11.17 -1.57
CA ARG A 152 -13.74 12.26 -1.87
C ARG A 152 -13.94 12.84 -3.27
N TYR A 153 -14.12 11.98 -4.28
CA TYR A 153 -14.40 12.43 -5.64
C TYR A 153 -15.69 13.26 -5.70
N TYR A 154 -16.74 12.85 -4.99
CA TYR A 154 -17.99 13.61 -4.89
C TYR A 154 -17.81 14.96 -4.16
N LEU A 155 -17.00 15.03 -3.11
CA LEU A 155 -16.67 16.30 -2.44
C LEU A 155 -15.91 17.27 -3.35
N ASP A 156 -15.00 16.76 -4.18
CA ASP A 156 -14.14 17.59 -5.05
C ASP A 156 -14.78 17.93 -6.40
N GLN A 157 -15.79 17.17 -6.86
CA GLN A 157 -16.46 17.35 -8.17
C GLN A 157 -17.95 17.70 -8.08
N GLY A 158 -18.60 17.49 -6.93
CA GLY A 158 -20.04 17.66 -6.72
C GLY A 158 -20.92 16.53 -7.29
N VAL A 159 -20.30 15.50 -7.86
CA VAL A 159 -20.94 14.37 -8.57
C VAL A 159 -20.04 13.13 -8.52
N PHE A 160 -20.61 11.94 -8.65
CA PHE A 160 -19.87 10.70 -8.81
C PHE A 160 -19.38 10.53 -10.27
N PRO A 161 -18.49 9.55 -10.54
CA PRO A 161 -18.23 9.09 -11.91
C PRO A 161 -19.53 8.64 -12.61
N SER A 162 -19.74 8.98 -13.87
CA SER A 162 -20.96 8.58 -14.59
C SER A 162 -20.83 7.18 -15.21
N THR A 163 -21.94 6.50 -15.42
CA THR A 163 -22.00 5.30 -16.28
C THR A 163 -22.10 5.63 -17.76
N SER A 164 -22.55 6.85 -18.10
CA SER A 164 -23.05 7.18 -19.43
C SER A 164 -22.63 8.58 -19.90
N SER A 165 -21.32 8.78 -20.08
CA SER A 165 -20.71 10.00 -20.69
C SER A 165 -20.74 11.24 -19.76
N PRO A 166 -19.97 12.32 -20.04
CA PRO A 166 -18.81 12.40 -20.94
C PRO A 166 -17.71 11.41 -20.54
N ALA A 167 -16.90 10.96 -21.52
CA ALA A 167 -15.89 9.91 -21.31
C ALA A 167 -14.88 10.25 -20.19
N ASP A 168 -14.55 11.53 -20.01
CA ASP A 168 -13.59 12.00 -19.00
C ASP A 168 -14.06 11.80 -17.54
N ARG A 169 -15.38 11.60 -17.34
CA ARG A 169 -16.01 11.28 -16.05
C ARG A 169 -16.51 9.83 -15.96
N ALA A 170 -16.39 9.05 -17.03
CA ALA A 170 -16.97 7.71 -17.09
C ALA A 170 -16.19 6.71 -16.21
N MET A 171 -16.91 5.92 -15.41
CA MET A 171 -16.29 4.93 -14.53
C MET A 171 -15.73 3.73 -15.33
N ASN A 172 -14.43 3.49 -15.23
CA ASN A 172 -13.79 2.29 -15.75
C ASN A 172 -13.69 1.22 -14.66
N LEU A 173 -14.31 0.06 -14.87
CA LEU A 173 -14.45 -0.98 -13.85
C LEU A 173 -13.15 -1.78 -13.58
N GLN A 174 -12.19 -1.75 -14.50
CA GLN A 174 -10.88 -2.41 -14.39
C GLN A 174 -9.79 -1.47 -13.86
N THR A 175 -9.69 -0.25 -14.39
CA THR A 175 -8.65 0.71 -14.01
C THR A 175 -9.06 1.62 -12.85
N LEU A 176 -10.34 1.62 -12.48
CA LEU A 176 -10.96 2.51 -11.50
C LEU A 176 -10.78 4.00 -11.81
N ALA A 177 -10.52 4.36 -13.06
CA ALA A 177 -10.59 5.74 -13.52
C ALA A 177 -12.05 6.23 -13.44
N PRO A 178 -12.33 7.48 -13.05
CA PRO A 178 -11.37 8.55 -12.75
C PRO A 178 -10.77 8.54 -11.33
N LEU A 179 -11.24 7.67 -10.41
CA LEU A 179 -10.76 7.62 -9.01
C LEU A 179 -9.25 7.33 -8.90
N SER A 180 -8.72 6.48 -9.77
CA SER A 180 -7.29 6.14 -9.81
C SER A 180 -6.45 7.26 -10.41
N THR A 181 -6.84 7.77 -11.58
CA THR A 181 -6.17 8.88 -12.28
C THR A 181 -6.16 10.17 -11.46
N GLY A 182 -7.24 10.47 -10.73
CA GLY A 182 -7.31 11.59 -9.79
C GLY A 182 -6.61 11.34 -8.44
N GLY A 183 -6.01 10.16 -8.23
CA GLY A 183 -5.24 9.83 -7.02
C GLY A 183 -6.08 9.55 -5.77
N TYR A 184 -7.41 9.49 -5.89
CA TYR A 184 -8.37 9.18 -4.83
C TYR A 184 -8.26 7.74 -4.33
N PHE A 185 -8.01 6.79 -5.24
CA PHE A 185 -7.81 5.36 -4.94
C PHE A 185 -6.48 4.88 -5.54
N ARG A 186 -5.48 4.61 -4.69
CA ARG A 186 -4.08 4.38 -5.12
C ARG A 186 -3.69 2.91 -5.29
N HIS A 187 -4.62 2.00 -5.05
CA HIS A 187 -4.32 0.59 -4.80
C HIS A 187 -5.00 -0.36 -5.79
N VAL A 188 -5.34 0.15 -6.99
CA VAL A 188 -6.05 -0.49 -8.10
C VAL A 188 -5.65 -1.96 -8.29
N ASP A 189 -4.47 -2.24 -8.83
CA ASP A 189 -4.02 -3.60 -9.15
C ASP A 189 -4.08 -4.54 -7.93
N SER A 190 -3.78 -3.99 -6.75
CA SER A 190 -3.78 -4.75 -5.49
C SER A 190 -5.18 -5.09 -4.98
N PHE A 191 -6.21 -4.39 -5.46
CA PHE A 191 -7.61 -4.60 -5.14
C PHE A 191 -8.30 -5.40 -6.24
N THR A 192 -8.14 -5.01 -7.50
CA THR A 192 -8.81 -5.59 -8.67
C THR A 192 -8.45 -7.05 -8.90
N HIS A 193 -7.20 -7.48 -8.69
CA HIS A 193 -6.85 -8.92 -8.79
C HIS A 193 -7.51 -9.83 -7.74
N LYS A 194 -8.16 -9.25 -6.71
CA LYS A 194 -8.95 -10.00 -5.71
C LYS A 194 -10.41 -10.11 -6.14
N LEU A 195 -10.84 -9.32 -7.12
CA LEU A 195 -12.17 -9.33 -7.69
C LEU A 195 -12.26 -10.40 -8.79
N GLU A 196 -13.45 -10.97 -8.94
CA GLU A 196 -13.83 -11.75 -10.12
C GLU A 196 -13.55 -10.94 -11.40
N ASN A 197 -13.11 -11.62 -12.45
CA ASN A 197 -12.63 -11.05 -13.73
C ASN A 197 -11.48 -10.01 -13.67
N GLY A 198 -11.11 -9.51 -12.49
CA GLY A 198 -10.20 -8.37 -12.33
C GLY A 198 -10.91 -7.01 -12.34
N GLU A 199 -12.23 -6.95 -12.08
CA GLU A 199 -13.01 -5.71 -12.24
C GLU A 199 -14.16 -5.58 -11.22
N ILE A 200 -14.75 -4.39 -11.14
CA ILE A 200 -16.03 -4.18 -10.47
C ILE A 200 -17.13 -4.79 -11.36
N GLN A 201 -17.96 -5.68 -10.81
CA GLN A 201 -18.89 -6.49 -11.61
C GLN A 201 -20.11 -5.70 -12.08
N ASN A 202 -20.61 -4.76 -11.26
CA ASN A 202 -21.62 -3.79 -11.68
C ASN A 202 -21.34 -2.44 -11.01
N TYR A 203 -21.63 -1.36 -11.72
CA TYR A 203 -21.61 0.00 -11.21
C TYR A 203 -22.77 0.76 -11.83
N ASP A 204 -23.47 1.57 -11.04
CA ASP A 204 -24.28 2.65 -11.61
C ASP A 204 -24.27 3.90 -10.73
N SER A 205 -24.45 5.05 -11.38
CA SER A 205 -24.65 6.34 -10.73
C SER A 205 -25.90 7.00 -11.31
N PRO A 206 -27.08 6.73 -10.72
CA PRO A 206 -28.34 7.22 -11.25
C PRO A 206 -28.41 8.76 -11.26
N ASN A 207 -28.72 9.33 -12.42
CA ASN A 207 -28.97 10.77 -12.56
C ASN A 207 -30.37 11.12 -12.02
N ILE A 208 -30.50 11.10 -10.70
CA ILE A 208 -31.74 11.42 -9.98
C ILE A 208 -31.66 12.89 -9.53
N GLY A 209 -32.60 13.70 -9.99
CA GLY A 209 -32.62 15.15 -9.71
C GLY A 209 -31.76 16.01 -10.64
N GLY A 210 -31.23 15.44 -11.73
CA GLY A 210 -30.45 16.18 -12.75
C GLY A 210 -28.93 16.14 -12.59
N ALA A 211 -28.43 15.41 -11.59
CA ALA A 211 -27.00 15.22 -11.35
C ALA A 211 -26.71 13.84 -10.77
N ASP A 212 -25.49 13.36 -10.99
CA ASP A 212 -25.02 12.02 -10.62
C ASP A 212 -24.65 12.01 -9.11
N THR A 213 -25.66 12.19 -8.26
CA THR A 213 -25.51 12.42 -6.80
C THR A 213 -25.75 11.17 -5.94
N GLN A 214 -25.96 10.03 -6.58
CA GLN A 214 -26.07 8.72 -5.94
C GLN A 214 -25.23 7.70 -6.70
N PHE A 215 -24.77 6.63 -6.03
CA PHE A 215 -24.15 5.49 -6.71
C PHE A 215 -24.34 4.17 -5.97
N TRP A 216 -24.16 3.08 -6.71
CA TRP A 216 -23.93 1.75 -6.15
C TRP A 216 -22.93 0.96 -7.00
N ALA A 217 -22.22 0.03 -6.36
CA ALA A 217 -21.24 -0.85 -6.99
C ALA A 217 -21.31 -2.25 -6.37
N THR A 218 -21.26 -3.32 -7.16
CA THR A 218 -21.10 -4.68 -6.65
C THR A 218 -19.77 -5.30 -7.06
N ILE A 219 -19.11 -5.93 -6.08
CA ILE A 219 -17.82 -6.60 -6.26
C ILE A 219 -17.90 -8.03 -5.74
N ASN A 220 -17.40 -8.98 -6.55
CA ASN A 220 -17.39 -10.40 -6.24
C ASN A 220 -15.95 -10.86 -5.97
N SER A 221 -15.74 -11.79 -5.03
CA SER A 221 -14.39 -12.30 -4.72
C SER A 221 -13.95 -13.42 -5.66
N ALA A 222 -12.82 -13.23 -6.36
CA ALA A 222 -12.20 -14.29 -7.18
C ALA A 222 -11.76 -15.53 -6.40
N ARG A 223 -11.60 -15.43 -5.07
CA ARG A 223 -11.23 -16.58 -4.20
C ARG A 223 -12.45 -17.26 -3.56
N GLN A 224 -13.61 -16.62 -3.55
CA GLN A 224 -14.78 -17.08 -2.80
C GLN A 224 -16.06 -16.79 -3.61
N PRO A 225 -16.48 -17.71 -4.50
CA PRO A 225 -17.77 -17.63 -5.18
C PRO A 225 -18.91 -17.42 -4.18
N GLY A 226 -19.82 -16.51 -4.50
CA GLY A 226 -20.92 -16.12 -3.60
C GLY A 226 -20.54 -15.14 -2.48
N PHE A 227 -19.26 -14.77 -2.30
CA PHE A 227 -18.90 -13.62 -1.47
C PHE A 227 -19.00 -12.32 -2.28
N VAL A 228 -20.17 -11.70 -2.23
CA VAL A 228 -20.52 -10.43 -2.89
C VAL A 228 -20.57 -9.31 -1.85
N LEU A 229 -19.93 -8.19 -2.17
CA LEU A 229 -20.07 -6.93 -1.44
C LEU A 229 -20.76 -5.89 -2.32
N LEU A 230 -21.71 -5.18 -1.73
CA LEU A 230 -22.31 -3.95 -2.24
C LEU A 230 -21.61 -2.76 -1.58
N ILE A 231 -21.22 -1.77 -2.37
CA ILE A 231 -20.85 -0.43 -1.92
C ILE A 231 -21.96 0.50 -2.40
N ALA A 232 -22.51 1.34 -1.52
CA ALA A 232 -23.65 2.18 -1.83
C ALA A 232 -23.53 3.59 -1.25
N HIS A 233 -24.15 4.54 -1.95
CA HIS A 233 -24.59 5.84 -1.45
C HIS A 233 -25.84 6.22 -2.28
N THR A 234 -26.97 5.56 -2.00
CA THR A 234 -28.19 5.61 -2.83
C THR A 234 -29.43 5.16 -2.05
N ASN A 235 -30.63 5.53 -2.52
CA ASN A 235 -31.88 4.89 -2.15
C ASN A 235 -32.65 4.24 -3.33
N ASP A 236 -32.04 4.21 -4.51
CA ASP A 236 -32.45 3.38 -5.65
C ASP A 236 -31.39 2.29 -5.87
N LEU A 237 -31.64 1.09 -5.35
CA LEU A 237 -30.94 -0.14 -5.73
C LEU A 237 -31.85 -1.00 -6.61
N PRO A 238 -31.30 -1.85 -7.50
CA PRO A 238 -32.10 -2.79 -8.28
C PRO A 238 -32.89 -3.81 -7.44
N ILE A 239 -32.50 -4.02 -6.18
CA ILE A 239 -33.04 -5.04 -5.26
C ILE A 239 -33.82 -4.49 -4.05
N ASP A 240 -33.67 -3.19 -3.73
CA ASP A 240 -34.52 -2.49 -2.75
C ASP A 240 -34.62 -0.99 -3.12
N ARG A 241 -35.81 -0.39 -2.90
CA ARG A 241 -36.13 0.97 -3.34
C ARG A 241 -36.81 1.76 -2.22
N GLY A 242 -36.16 2.84 -1.81
CA GLY A 242 -36.65 3.77 -0.79
C GLY A 242 -35.82 3.76 0.49
N THR A 243 -35.25 2.62 0.87
CA THR A 243 -34.27 2.53 1.98
C THR A 243 -32.97 3.22 1.57
N TRP A 244 -32.43 4.09 2.42
CA TRP A 244 -31.14 4.74 2.17
C TRP A 244 -29.98 3.83 2.59
N TYR A 245 -29.10 3.51 1.65
CA TYR A 245 -27.89 2.72 1.86
C TYR A 245 -26.64 3.59 1.70
N ASP A 246 -25.76 3.58 2.70
CA ASP A 246 -24.52 4.35 2.75
C ASP A 246 -23.40 3.52 3.41
N GLY A 247 -22.34 3.22 2.65
CA GLY A 247 -21.22 2.41 3.10
C GLY A 247 -21.10 1.07 2.39
N ILE A 248 -20.81 0.00 3.14
CA ILE A 248 -20.52 -1.35 2.63
C ILE A 248 -21.50 -2.36 3.22
N TYR A 249 -22.01 -3.26 2.37
CA TYR A 249 -22.99 -4.28 2.73
C TYR A 249 -22.61 -5.63 2.10
N TYR A 250 -22.98 -6.74 2.75
CA TYR A 250 -23.02 -8.06 2.14
C TYR A 250 -24.31 -8.19 1.32
N VAL A 251 -24.23 -8.83 0.16
CA VAL A 251 -25.42 -9.28 -0.59
C VAL A 251 -25.56 -10.79 -0.41
N THR A 252 -26.71 -11.23 0.11
CA THR A 252 -27.04 -12.65 0.31
C THR A 252 -28.31 -13.01 -0.47
N ALA A 253 -28.72 -14.28 -0.43
CA ALA A 253 -30.01 -14.69 -0.99
C ALA A 253 -31.21 -14.15 -0.18
N ASP A 254 -30.99 -13.83 1.10
CA ASP A 254 -32.02 -13.38 2.04
C ASP A 254 -32.14 -11.84 2.11
N GLY A 255 -31.16 -11.09 1.59
CA GLY A 255 -31.22 -9.63 1.49
C GLY A 255 -29.85 -8.93 1.53
N ILE A 256 -29.84 -7.73 2.09
CA ILE A 256 -28.67 -6.84 2.23
C ILE A 256 -28.34 -6.68 3.72
N GLU A 257 -27.13 -7.03 4.14
CA GLU A 257 -26.68 -6.88 5.53
C GLU A 257 -25.51 -5.88 5.66
N PRO A 258 -25.51 -4.94 6.63
CA PRO A 258 -24.40 -4.00 6.81
C PRO A 258 -23.12 -4.70 7.26
N VAL A 259 -21.99 -4.38 6.63
CA VAL A 259 -20.68 -4.87 7.06
C VAL A 259 -20.28 -4.14 8.35
N LYS A 260 -20.50 -4.80 9.48
CA LYS A 260 -20.05 -4.33 10.79
C LYS A 260 -18.52 -4.27 10.79
N GLU A 261 -17.94 -3.07 10.76
CA GLU A 261 -16.51 -2.88 10.95
C GLU A 261 -16.11 -3.43 12.33
N THR A 262 -15.24 -4.45 12.34
CA THR A 262 -14.66 -4.99 13.57
C THR A 262 -13.59 -4.01 14.07
N LYS A 263 -13.98 -3.15 15.00
CA LYS A 263 -13.14 -2.15 15.67
C LYS A 263 -12.18 -2.77 16.68
#